data_AF-A0A815WNR4-F1
#
_entry.id   AF-A0A815WNR4-F1
#
_cell.length_a   1.000
_cell.length_b   1.000
_cell.length_c   1.000
_cell.angle_alpha   90.00
_cell.angle_beta   90.00
_cell.angle_gamma   90.00
#
_symmetry.space_group_name_H-M   'P 1'
#
loop_
_entity.id
_entity.type
_entity.pdbx_description
1 polymer ?
#
loop_
_entity_poly.entity_id
_entity_poly.type
_entity_poly.pdbx_seq_one_letter_code
_entity_poly.pdbx_strand_id
1 'polypeptide(L)'
;MYASRPDEMKNVCLADFASMYNISKRRIDIAQTTENSDDENITEDENDDKSTALKMKNGKGWIKKRTKQKIIRYRYFKLHQDAENYYREQLMLFLPWTNEEEELIHVNHEEKFELYKDIIQQKRSEYIHREANEFDQALEEHNENEDEDGIDDTNVEYD
;
A
#
# COMPACT_ATOMS: atom_id res chain seq x y z
N MET A 1 2.05 -9.99 8.70
CA MET A 1 1.74 -10.75 7.45
C MET A 1 2.90 -10.66 6.47
N TYR A 2 3.43 -9.46 6.19
CA TYR A 2 4.60 -9.23 5.32
C TYR A 2 5.96 -9.57 5.95
N ALA A 3 6.19 -9.27 7.23
CA ALA A 3 7.43 -9.59 7.95
C ALA A 3 7.76 -11.10 8.02
N SER A 4 6.76 -11.97 7.76
CA SER A 4 6.94 -13.43 7.77
C SER A 4 7.13 -14.02 6.37
N ARG A 5 7.48 -13.17 5.38
CA ARG A 5 7.83 -13.62 4.04
C ARG A 5 9.14 -14.43 4.03
N PRO A 6 9.30 -15.35 3.06
CA PRO A 6 10.54 -16.11 2.85
C PRO A 6 11.74 -15.19 2.56
N ASP A 7 12.95 -15.65 2.83
CA ASP A 7 14.18 -14.88 2.58
C ASP A 7 14.42 -14.64 1.09
N GLU A 8 13.89 -15.51 0.24
CA GLU A 8 13.86 -15.38 -1.22
C GLU A 8 13.12 -14.11 -1.67
N MET A 9 12.25 -13.56 -0.82
CA MET A 9 11.46 -12.34 -1.09
C MET A 9 11.97 -11.12 -0.32
N LYS A 10 13.19 -11.15 0.23
CA LYS A 10 13.71 -10.03 1.04
C LYS A 10 13.70 -8.68 0.33
N ASN A 11 13.89 -8.69 -0.99
CA ASN A 11 13.95 -7.49 -1.83
C ASN A 11 12.58 -6.99 -2.33
N VAL A 12 11.48 -7.70 -2.03
CA VAL A 12 10.13 -7.32 -2.44
C VAL A 12 9.55 -6.37 -1.40
N CYS A 13 9.17 -5.14 -1.77
CA CYS A 13 8.54 -4.17 -0.86
C CYS A 13 7.08 -4.57 -0.51
N LEU A 14 6.47 -3.88 0.46
CA LEU A 14 5.10 -4.19 0.89
C LEU A 14 4.08 -3.96 -0.23
N ALA A 15 4.23 -2.90 -1.03
CA ALA A 15 3.36 -2.59 -2.16
C ALA A 15 3.35 -3.75 -3.19
N ASP A 16 4.53 -4.21 -3.62
CA ASP A 16 4.69 -5.34 -4.54
C ASP A 16 4.14 -6.63 -3.95
N PHE A 17 4.39 -6.85 -2.66
CA PHE A 17 3.88 -8.04 -1.97
C PHE A 17 2.34 -8.06 -1.95
N ALA A 18 1.72 -6.94 -1.59
CA ALA A 18 0.26 -6.82 -1.50
C ALA A 18 -0.41 -6.85 -2.89
N SER A 19 0.26 -6.33 -3.92
CA SER A 19 -0.30 -6.20 -5.26
C SER A 19 -0.17 -7.50 -6.07
N MET A 20 0.96 -8.20 -5.95
CA MET A 20 1.30 -9.35 -6.80
C MET A 20 1.13 -10.72 -6.14
N TYR A 21 0.87 -10.82 -4.84
CA TYR A 21 0.87 -12.11 -4.15
C TYR A 21 -0.39 -12.35 -3.32
N ASN A 22 -0.82 -13.61 -3.27
CA ASN A 22 -1.87 -14.10 -2.38
C ASN A 22 -1.26 -14.97 -1.29
N ILE A 23 -1.81 -14.89 -0.07
CA ILE A 23 -1.44 -15.77 1.05
C ILE A 23 -2.57 -16.77 1.31
N SER A 24 -2.22 -18.04 1.50
CA SER A 24 -3.16 -19.11 1.89
C SER A 24 -2.65 -19.88 3.11
N LYS A 25 -3.53 -20.24 4.06
CA LYS A 25 -3.16 -21.05 5.24
C LYS A 25 -2.85 -22.51 4.86
N ARG A 26 -3.47 -23.02 3.80
CA ARG A 26 -3.22 -24.36 3.25
C ARG A 26 -2.31 -24.26 2.04
N ARG A 27 -1.51 -25.31 1.82
CA ARG A 27 -0.83 -25.50 0.54
C ARG A 27 -1.94 -25.80 -0.46
N ILE A 28 -2.19 -24.89 -1.39
CA ILE A 28 -3.12 -25.14 -2.48
C ILE A 28 -2.33 -25.96 -3.51
N ASP A 29 -2.26 -27.27 -3.29
CA ASP A 29 -1.97 -28.20 -4.36
C ASP A 29 -3.25 -28.26 -5.23
N ILE A 30 -3.08 -28.23 -6.56
CA ILE A 30 -4.11 -27.95 -7.60
C ILE A 30 -5.37 -28.85 -7.55
N ALA A 31 -5.46 -29.85 -6.67
CA ALA A 31 -6.46 -30.90 -6.76
C ALA A 31 -7.66 -30.82 -5.79
N GLN A 32 -7.81 -29.82 -4.92
CA GLN A 32 -8.97 -29.75 -4.02
C GLN A 32 -9.54 -28.33 -3.84
N THR A 33 -10.30 -27.90 -4.84
CA THR A 33 -11.37 -26.90 -4.68
C THR A 33 -12.65 -27.62 -4.24
N THR A 34 -12.77 -27.91 -2.94
CA THR A 34 -14.10 -28.15 -2.35
C THR A 34 -14.60 -26.85 -1.75
N GLU A 35 -15.51 -26.25 -2.51
CA GLU A 35 -16.65 -25.41 -2.14
C GLU A 35 -16.82 -25.16 -0.63
N ASN A 36 -16.71 -23.89 -0.23
CA ASN A 36 -17.52 -23.18 0.78
C ASN A 36 -16.71 -22.03 1.41
N SER A 37 -16.85 -20.83 0.83
CA SER A 37 -17.03 -19.56 1.54
C SER A 37 -17.19 -18.48 0.47
N ASP A 38 -18.31 -17.77 0.53
CA ASP A 38 -18.66 -16.63 -0.33
C ASP A 38 -17.48 -15.69 -0.57
N ASP A 39 -17.11 -15.53 -1.85
CA ASP A 39 -17.07 -14.26 -2.58
C ASP A 39 -16.04 -14.31 -3.73
N GLU A 40 -16.44 -13.73 -4.86
CA GLU A 40 -15.69 -13.44 -6.09
C GLU A 40 -15.42 -14.60 -7.08
N ASN A 41 -16.15 -14.51 -8.21
CA ASN A 41 -15.93 -15.22 -9.48
C ASN A 41 -14.44 -15.28 -9.87
N ILE A 42 -13.85 -16.47 -9.78
CA ILE A 42 -12.55 -16.77 -10.39
C ILE A 42 -12.85 -17.25 -11.81
N THR A 43 -12.66 -16.38 -12.79
CA THR A 43 -12.48 -16.85 -14.17
C THR A 43 -11.15 -17.59 -14.24
N GLU A 44 -11.26 -18.91 -14.41
CA GLU A 44 -10.13 -19.81 -14.62
C GLU A 44 -9.54 -19.51 -16.01
N ASP A 45 -8.46 -18.73 -16.03
CA ASP A 45 -7.58 -18.66 -17.19
C ASP A 45 -6.58 -19.80 -17.06
N GLU A 46 -6.86 -20.89 -17.78
CA GLU A 46 -5.97 -22.03 -17.97
C GLU A 46 -4.70 -21.58 -18.70
N ASN A 47 -3.72 -21.06 -17.96
CA ASN A 47 -2.34 -21.09 -18.39
C ASN A 47 -1.47 -21.60 -17.25
N ASP A 48 -1.10 -22.87 -17.42
CA ASP A 48 -0.10 -23.64 -16.71
C ASP A 48 1.24 -22.90 -16.69
N ASP A 49 1.43 -22.10 -15.66
CA ASP A 49 2.76 -21.71 -15.24
C ASP A 49 2.98 -22.29 -13.84
N LYS A 50 4.07 -23.04 -13.68
CA LYS A 50 4.49 -23.72 -12.44
C LYS A 50 4.83 -22.71 -11.34
N SER A 51 3.86 -21.91 -10.93
CA SER A 51 3.92 -21.03 -9.76
C SER A 51 4.04 -21.92 -8.53
N THR A 52 5.27 -22.28 -8.19
CA THR A 52 5.62 -23.03 -7.00
C THR A 52 5.26 -22.16 -5.80
N ALA A 53 4.24 -22.57 -5.03
CA ALA A 53 3.85 -21.85 -3.84
C ALA A 53 5.03 -21.81 -2.85
N LEU A 54 5.40 -20.62 -2.39
CA LEU A 54 6.50 -20.39 -1.44
C LEU A 54 5.98 -20.52 -0.01
N LYS A 55 6.72 -21.18 0.88
CA LYS A 55 6.29 -21.37 2.27
C LYS A 55 6.70 -20.18 3.14
N MET A 56 5.75 -19.58 3.84
CA MET A 56 6.04 -18.49 4.79
C MET A 56 6.84 -18.96 6.00
N LYS A 57 7.59 -18.04 6.60
CA LYS A 57 8.28 -18.27 7.88
C LYS A 57 7.28 -18.61 8.98
N ASN A 58 7.73 -19.42 9.94
CA ASN A 58 6.95 -19.83 11.12
C ASN A 58 5.63 -20.55 10.79
N GLY A 59 5.53 -21.18 9.61
CA GLY A 59 4.34 -21.95 9.23
C GLY A 59 3.08 -21.12 9.03
N LYS A 60 3.20 -19.80 8.81
CA LYS A 60 2.04 -18.88 8.70
C LYS A 60 1.23 -19.04 7.41
N GLY A 61 1.69 -19.86 6.47
CA GLY A 61 0.97 -20.17 5.24
C GLY A 61 1.88 -20.32 4.04
N TRP A 62 1.29 -20.12 2.86
CA TRP A 62 1.90 -20.22 1.55
C TRP A 62 1.64 -18.96 0.76
N ILE A 63 2.59 -18.56 -0.07
CA ILE A 63 2.55 -17.40 -0.94
C ILE A 63 2.49 -17.88 -2.39
N LYS A 64 1.52 -17.38 -3.14
CA LYS A 64 1.36 -17.63 -4.58
C LYS A 64 1.41 -16.31 -5.34
N LYS A 65 2.19 -16.26 -6.42
CA LYS A 65 2.21 -15.10 -7.32
C LYS A 65 0.91 -15.07 -8.13
N ARG A 66 0.36 -13.87 -8.32
CA ARG A 66 -0.83 -13.61 -9.12
C ARG A 66 -0.44 -13.40 -10.58
N THR A 67 -1.38 -13.70 -11.48
CA THR A 67 -1.29 -13.35 -12.90
C THR A 67 -1.63 -11.88 -13.14
N LYS A 68 -2.59 -11.33 -12.39
CA LYS A 68 -3.02 -9.93 -12.44
C LYS A 68 -2.71 -9.19 -11.13
N GLN A 69 -2.09 -8.02 -11.26
CA GLN A 69 -1.77 -7.12 -10.14
C GLN A 69 -3.04 -6.50 -9.55
N LYS A 70 -3.10 -6.41 -8.22
CA LYS A 70 -4.19 -5.71 -7.50
C LYS A 70 -3.88 -4.22 -7.38
N ILE A 71 -4.94 -3.41 -7.42
CA ILE A 71 -4.90 -2.02 -6.98
C ILE A 71 -4.74 -2.03 -5.46
N ILE A 72 -3.73 -1.32 -4.96
CA ILE A 72 -3.52 -1.13 -3.52
C ILE A 72 -4.21 0.17 -3.07
N ARG A 73 -4.82 0.14 -1.89
CA ARG A 73 -5.37 1.33 -1.22
C ARG A 73 -4.62 1.53 0.08
N TYR A 74 -4.29 2.77 0.38
CA TYR A 74 -3.56 3.18 1.58
C TYR A 74 -4.03 4.57 2.01
N ARG A 75 -3.57 5.06 3.17
CA ARG A 75 -4.15 6.26 3.78
C ARG A 75 -3.82 7.52 2.99
N TYR A 76 -2.66 7.55 2.33
CA TYR A 76 -2.21 8.66 1.50
C TYR A 76 -2.06 9.95 2.32
N PHE A 77 -1.18 9.89 3.33
CA PHE A 77 -0.86 11.08 4.12
C PHE A 77 -0.27 12.18 3.23
N LYS A 78 -0.58 13.44 3.52
CA LYS A 78 -0.05 14.59 2.79
C LYS A 78 1.14 15.15 3.54
N LEU A 79 2.21 15.48 2.81
CA LEU A 79 3.47 15.95 3.40
C LEU A 79 3.28 17.24 4.22
N HIS A 80 2.44 18.17 3.76
CA HIS A 80 2.20 19.43 4.44
C HIS A 80 1.30 19.28 5.69
N GLN A 81 0.45 18.25 5.72
CA GLN A 81 -0.50 18.01 6.81
C GLN A 81 0.11 17.16 7.93
N ASP A 82 0.83 16.11 7.55
CA ASP A 82 1.42 15.13 8.49
C ASP A 82 2.69 14.53 7.89
N ALA A 83 3.80 15.27 8.01
CA ALA A 83 5.08 14.88 7.45
C ALA A 83 5.61 13.56 8.06
N GLU A 84 5.43 13.35 9.36
CA GLU A 84 5.90 12.15 10.06
C GLU A 84 5.21 10.90 9.50
N ASN A 85 3.88 10.90 9.43
CA ASN A 85 3.16 9.76 8.86
C ASN A 85 3.35 9.62 7.36
N TYR A 86 3.57 10.72 6.63
CA TYR A 86 3.95 10.67 5.22
C TYR A 86 5.23 9.86 5.04
N TYR A 87 6.33 10.25 5.68
CA TYR A 87 7.63 9.58 5.52
C TYR A 87 7.57 8.13 6.00
N ARG A 88 6.92 7.87 7.13
CA ARG A 88 6.70 6.52 7.65
C ARG A 88 5.94 5.65 6.65
N GLU A 89 4.85 6.15 6.06
CA GLU A 89 4.06 5.43 5.07
C GLU A 89 4.87 5.13 3.80
N GLN A 90 5.64 6.11 3.31
CA GLN A 90 6.51 5.92 2.14
C GLN A 90 7.55 4.81 2.36
N LEU A 91 8.23 4.83 3.51
CA LEU A 91 9.18 3.79 3.91
C LEU A 91 8.50 2.42 4.03
N MET A 92 7.32 2.36 4.65
CA MET A 92 6.59 1.12 4.86
C MET A 92 6.14 0.45 3.56
N LEU A 93 5.68 1.25 2.57
CA LEU A 93 5.10 0.71 1.34
C LEU A 93 6.16 0.39 0.28
N PHE A 94 7.12 1.29 0.07
CA PHE A 94 7.97 1.28 -1.12
C PHE A 94 9.42 0.87 -0.87
N LEU A 95 9.85 0.79 0.39
CA LEU A 95 11.15 0.24 0.75
C LEU A 95 10.99 -1.19 1.28
N PRO A 96 11.84 -2.16 0.87
CA PRO A 96 11.83 -3.48 1.48
C PRO A 96 12.34 -3.42 2.93
N TRP A 97 11.61 -4.01 3.88
CA TRP A 97 11.96 -4.07 5.30
C TRP A 97 11.69 -5.47 5.86
N THR A 98 12.43 -5.91 6.89
CA THR A 98 12.24 -7.23 7.51
C THR A 98 11.74 -7.12 8.94
N ASN A 99 12.30 -6.19 9.71
CA ASN A 99 11.91 -5.90 11.09
C ASN A 99 11.20 -4.55 11.17
N GLU A 100 9.89 -4.57 11.37
CA GLU A 100 9.07 -3.35 11.46
C GLU A 100 9.52 -2.45 12.62
N GLU A 101 9.85 -3.03 13.77
CA GLU A 101 10.20 -2.27 14.97
C GLU A 101 11.50 -1.47 14.77
N GLU A 102 12.54 -2.16 14.32
CA GLU A 102 13.88 -1.59 14.16
C GLU A 102 14.01 -0.73 12.89
N GLU A 103 13.29 -1.06 11.82
CA GLU A 103 13.45 -0.40 10.53
C GLU A 103 12.39 0.66 10.24
N LEU A 104 11.23 0.64 10.91
CA LEU A 104 10.13 1.56 10.65
C LEU A 104 9.58 2.26 11.89
N ILE A 105 9.69 1.71 13.10
CA ILE A 105 9.10 2.35 14.30
C ILE A 105 10.14 3.19 15.04
N HIS A 106 11.34 2.66 15.26
CA HIS A 106 12.39 3.33 16.06
C HIS A 106 13.45 4.04 15.21
N VAL A 107 13.03 4.68 14.11
CA VAL A 107 13.92 5.40 13.19
C VAL A 107 13.47 6.84 13.00
N ASN A 108 14.40 7.71 12.62
CA ASN A 108 14.03 9.01 12.06
C ASN A 108 13.53 8.79 10.62
N HIS A 109 12.22 8.92 10.40
CA HIS A 109 11.62 8.64 9.09
C HIS A 109 12.06 9.60 8.00
N GLU A 110 12.26 10.88 8.33
CA GLU A 110 12.66 11.91 7.36
C GLU A 110 14.08 11.64 6.85
N GLU A 111 15.05 11.48 7.75
CA GLU A 111 16.44 11.19 7.39
C GLU A 111 16.55 9.89 6.58
N LYS A 112 15.81 8.85 7.00
CA LYS A 112 15.81 7.56 6.31
C LYS A 112 15.12 7.66 4.95
N PHE A 113 14.05 8.43 4.83
CA PHE A 113 13.39 8.69 3.56
C PHE A 113 14.34 9.40 2.59
N GLU A 114 15.02 10.47 3.02
CA GLU A 114 15.96 11.20 2.16
C GLU A 114 17.12 10.30 1.70
N LEU A 115 17.61 9.39 2.55
CA LEU A 115 18.63 8.39 2.17
C LEU A 115 18.17 7.44 1.06
N TYR A 116 16.89 7.08 1.01
CA TYR A 116 16.32 6.09 0.07
C TYR A 116 15.34 6.70 -0.94
N LYS A 117 15.34 8.03 -1.06
CA LYS A 117 14.33 8.80 -1.80
C LYS A 117 14.14 8.34 -3.23
N ASP A 118 15.23 8.13 -3.95
CA ASP A 118 15.20 7.73 -5.36
C ASP A 118 14.54 6.36 -5.53
N ILE A 119 14.88 5.40 -4.66
CA ILE A 119 14.32 4.04 -4.68
C ILE A 119 12.81 4.09 -4.40
N ILE A 120 12.42 4.85 -3.38
CA ILE A 120 11.03 5.02 -2.98
C ILE A 120 10.22 5.69 -4.09
N GLN A 121 10.72 6.77 -4.66
CA GLN A 121 10.03 7.50 -5.74
C GLN A 121 9.89 6.65 -7.00
N GLN A 122 10.94 5.91 -7.37
CA GLN A 122 10.89 4.99 -8.49
C GLN A 122 9.80 3.93 -8.28
N LYS A 123 9.80 3.25 -7.13
CA LYS A 123 8.76 2.26 -6.79
C LYS A 123 7.36 2.87 -6.73
N ARG A 124 7.21 4.05 -6.12
CA ARG A 124 5.94 4.77 -6.00
C ARG A 124 5.33 5.08 -7.37
N SER A 125 6.15 5.41 -8.35
CA SER A 125 5.69 5.75 -9.70
C SER A 125 4.99 4.58 -10.43
N GLU A 126 5.24 3.34 -10.03
CA GLU A 126 4.56 2.15 -10.58
C GLU A 126 3.11 2.02 -10.11
N TYR A 127 2.75 2.69 -9.01
CA TYR A 127 1.44 2.56 -8.36
C TYR A 127 0.60 3.83 -8.47
N ILE A 128 1.23 4.98 -8.69
CA ILE A 128 0.56 6.29 -8.71
C ILE A 128 0.73 6.90 -10.09
N HIS A 129 -0.38 7.03 -10.80
CA HIS A 129 -0.42 7.75 -12.07
C HIS A 129 -0.45 9.25 -11.83
N ARG A 130 0.30 10.00 -12.65
CA ARG A 130 0.41 11.45 -12.59
C ARG A 130 -0.96 12.15 -12.63
N GLU A 131 -1.89 11.64 -13.44
CA GLU A 131 -3.25 12.18 -13.59
C GLU A 131 -4.06 12.13 -12.28
N ALA A 132 -3.82 11.13 -11.43
CA ALA A 132 -4.49 11.04 -10.13
C ALA A 132 -4.00 12.13 -9.15
N ASN A 133 -2.71 12.47 -9.20
CA ASN A 133 -2.18 13.57 -8.38
C ASN A 133 -2.75 14.92 -8.79
N GLU A 134 -2.94 15.16 -10.09
CA GLU A 134 -3.48 16.42 -10.61
C GLU A 134 -4.94 16.61 -10.18
N PHE A 135 -5.73 15.53 -10.18
CA PHE A 135 -7.10 15.55 -9.71
C PHE A 135 -7.19 15.83 -8.20
N ASP A 136 -6.34 15.17 -7.40
CA ASP A 136 -6.29 15.39 -5.95
C ASP A 136 -5.91 16.84 -5.63
N GLN A 137 -4.96 17.42 -6.36
CA GLN A 137 -4.52 18.80 -6.16
C GLN A 137 -5.64 19.80 -6.49
N ALA A 138 -6.36 19.59 -7.60
CA ALA A 138 -7.49 20.44 -7.96
C ALA A 138 -8.67 20.35 -6.97
N LEU A 139 -8.90 19.17 -6.38
CA LEU A 139 -9.93 18.97 -5.36
C LEU A 139 -9.56 19.66 -4.03
N GLU A 140 -8.29 19.63 -3.65
CA GLU A 140 -7.79 20.33 -2.46
C GLU A 140 -7.91 21.85 -2.63
N GLU A 141 -7.50 22.39 -3.77
CA GLU A 141 -7.65 23.81 -4.08
C GLU A 141 -9.13 24.25 -4.00
N HIS A 142 -10.08 23.43 -4.44
CA HIS A 142 -11.50 23.77 -4.31
C HIS A 142 -11.98 23.79 -2.85
N ASN A 143 -11.60 22.80 -2.04
CA ASN A 143 -12.05 22.70 -0.65
C ASN A 143 -11.46 23.80 0.24
N GLU A 144 -10.21 24.21 0.04
CA GLU A 144 -9.58 25.29 0.82
C GLU A 144 -10.24 26.65 0.56
N ASN A 145 -10.81 26.87 -0.62
CA ASN A 145 -11.51 28.12 -0.95
C ASN A 145 -12.92 28.21 -0.34
N GLU A 146 -13.56 27.09 0.01
CA GLU A 146 -14.92 27.09 0.61
C GLU A 146 -14.92 27.48 2.10
N ASP A 147 -13.78 27.39 2.78
CA ASP A 147 -13.65 27.69 4.23
C ASP A 147 -13.38 29.20 4.52
N GLU A 148 -13.10 30.03 3.52
CA GLU A 148 -12.85 31.49 3.69
C GLU A 148 -14.11 32.37 3.55
N ASP A 149 -15.24 31.86 3.04
CA ASP A 149 -16.48 32.64 2.85
C ASP A 149 -17.39 32.66 4.11
N GLY A 150 -16.78 32.75 5.29
CA GLY A 150 -17.47 33.01 6.55
C GLY A 150 -18.01 34.44 6.61
N ILE A 151 -19.27 34.62 6.21
CA ILE A 151 -20.08 35.84 6.27
C ILE A 151 -19.82 36.65 7.56
N ASP A 152 -19.27 37.86 7.38
CA ASP A 152 -19.25 38.94 8.38
C ASP A 152 -20.69 39.46 8.55
N ASP A 153 -21.44 38.87 9.48
CA ASP A 153 -22.72 39.42 9.93
C ASP A 153 -22.45 40.70 10.73
N THR A 154 -22.31 41.80 9.99
CA THR A 154 -22.31 43.17 10.50
C THR A 154 -23.48 43.40 11.45
N ASN A 155 -23.13 43.72 12.70
CA ASN A 155 -23.84 44.55 13.67
C ASN A 155 -25.21 45.09 13.22
N VAL A 156 -26.30 44.55 13.78
CA VAL A 156 -27.59 45.23 13.81
C VAL A 156 -27.82 45.76 15.23
N GLU A 157 -27.47 47.03 15.44
CA GLU A 157 -27.96 47.82 16.58
C GLU A 157 -29.49 47.94 16.47
N TYR A 158 -30.19 47.58 17.55
CA TYR A 158 -31.60 47.93 17.73
C TYR A 158 -31.68 49.11 18.71
N ASP A 159 -32.14 50.26 18.20
CA ASP A 159 -32.64 51.40 18.99
C ASP A 159 -34.02 51.08 19.63
#